data_AF-A0A944WSZ8-F1
#
_entry.id   AF-A0A944WSZ8-F1
#
_cell.length_a   1.000
_cell.length_b   1.000
_cell.length_c   1.000
_cell.angle_alpha   90.00
_cell.angle_beta   90.00
_cell.angle_gamma   90.00
#
_symmetry.space_group_name_H-M   'P 1'
#
loop_
_entity.id
_entity.type
_entity.pdbx_description
1 polymer ?
#
loop_
_entity_poly.entity_id
_entity_poly.type
_entity_poly.pdbx_seq_one_letter_code
_entity_poly.pdbx_strand_id
1 'polypeptide(L)'
;MGESPNFCFLESHTPQLMRLGVLAERYFAEDPNTSIMKLRQFAEIMAQLTAAKMRVYTEDDNRQVALLARLRDEAGINKGVLDLFHNLRISGNKAVHNLKDDHGLALTSLKIAHRLAIWYHRSFGKDRQFTPQPFSPPSDPTDATSALHDEIAKLQARLNETLTASQVAQRQADHEAALRLTAEEERSRLEALNQEAEAQAAQLNAQLAKIQADAEVQDVAHFDSMVSEANVAAEGLDLDESDTRRIIDAQLRNAGWEADTDNLNYKADVRPQQGKNLAIAEWPTSSGPADYVLFIGLKCSGCLQLHVLIRPDHRRFGLAEPPYIPNCAYHAVTSLSGDWTGLPQGD
;
A
#
# COMPACT_ATOMS: atom_id res chain seq x y z
N MET A 1 -6.37 -12.22 -22.18
CA MET A 1 -5.76 -11.72 -20.91
C MET A 1 -5.21 -10.35 -21.24
N GLY A 2 -5.62 -9.30 -20.53
CA GLY A 2 -5.07 -7.95 -20.76
C GLY A 2 -3.62 -7.95 -20.30
N GLU A 3 -2.71 -7.63 -21.20
CA GLU A 3 -1.29 -7.46 -20.87
C GLU A 3 -1.15 -6.23 -19.97
N SER A 4 -0.65 -6.43 -18.75
CA SER A 4 -0.31 -5.31 -17.86
C SER A 4 1.03 -4.72 -18.30
N PRO A 5 1.12 -3.42 -18.62
CA PRO A 5 2.38 -2.79 -18.97
C PRO A 5 3.37 -2.77 -17.80
N ASN A 6 2.88 -2.77 -16.54
CA ASN A 6 3.75 -2.64 -15.37
C ASN A 6 4.15 -3.97 -14.72
N PHE A 7 3.44 -5.09 -14.97
CA PHE A 7 3.66 -6.36 -14.25
C PHE A 7 3.87 -7.60 -15.15
N CYS A 8 3.88 -7.45 -16.47
CA CYS A 8 4.01 -8.59 -17.41
C CYS A 8 5.27 -9.45 -17.18
N PHE A 9 6.40 -8.86 -16.79
CA PHE A 9 7.67 -9.57 -16.60
C PHE A 9 7.67 -10.56 -15.41
N LEU A 10 6.65 -10.52 -14.55
CA LEU A 10 6.49 -11.44 -13.42
C LEU A 10 5.93 -12.81 -13.83
N GLU A 11 5.46 -12.98 -15.07
CA GLU A 11 4.94 -14.26 -15.56
C GLU A 11 5.97 -15.40 -15.44
N SER A 12 7.25 -15.07 -15.62
CA SER A 12 8.38 -16.02 -15.47
C SER A 12 8.59 -16.54 -14.05
N HIS A 13 7.99 -15.90 -13.04
CA HIS A 13 8.17 -16.22 -11.62
C HIS A 13 6.95 -16.94 -11.04
N THR A 14 5.80 -16.25 -11.02
CA THR A 14 4.57 -16.77 -10.43
C THR A 14 3.36 -16.14 -11.09
N PRO A 15 2.48 -16.91 -11.76
CA PRO A 15 1.29 -16.38 -12.45
C PRO A 15 0.35 -15.59 -11.54
N GLN A 16 0.30 -15.93 -10.24
CA GLN A 16 -0.54 -15.25 -9.25
C GLN A 16 -0.10 -13.79 -9.02
N LEU A 17 1.21 -13.49 -9.00
CA LEU A 17 1.72 -12.13 -8.82
C LEU A 17 1.31 -11.24 -10.01
N MET A 18 1.48 -11.74 -11.24
CA MET A 18 1.02 -11.03 -12.44
C MET A 18 -0.48 -10.78 -12.39
N ARG A 19 -1.29 -11.79 -12.05
CA ARG A 19 -2.75 -11.66 -11.94
C ARG A 19 -3.16 -10.56 -10.96
N LEU A 20 -2.54 -10.51 -9.77
CA LEU A 20 -2.85 -9.49 -8.77
C LEU A 20 -2.46 -8.08 -9.23
N GLY A 21 -1.30 -7.93 -9.89
CA GLY A 21 -0.89 -6.66 -10.50
C GLY A 21 -1.87 -6.17 -11.57
N VAL A 22 -2.26 -7.04 -12.50
CA VAL A 22 -3.26 -6.73 -13.55
C VAL A 22 -4.61 -6.33 -12.96
N LEU A 23 -5.06 -7.04 -11.91
CA LEU A 23 -6.31 -6.71 -11.24
C LEU A 23 -6.22 -5.35 -10.53
N ALA A 24 -5.11 -5.07 -9.84
CA ALA A 24 -4.91 -3.79 -9.19
C ALA A 24 -4.97 -2.61 -10.17
N GLU A 25 -4.34 -2.74 -11.35
CA GLU A 25 -4.42 -1.72 -12.40
C GLU A 25 -5.83 -1.53 -12.94
N ARG A 26 -6.58 -2.63 -13.13
CA ARG A 26 -7.95 -2.56 -13.62
C ARG A 26 -8.87 -1.84 -12.64
N TYR A 27 -8.79 -2.21 -11.36
CA TYR A 27 -9.62 -1.61 -10.32
C TYR A 27 -9.19 -0.19 -9.98
N PHE A 28 -8.01 0.28 -10.40
CA PHE A 28 -7.55 1.64 -10.07
C PHE A 28 -8.56 2.73 -10.46
N ALA A 29 -9.20 2.58 -11.62
CA ALA A 29 -10.20 3.53 -12.10
C ALA A 29 -11.56 3.31 -11.41
N GLU A 30 -12.03 2.07 -11.37
CA GLU A 30 -13.39 1.74 -10.91
C GLU A 30 -13.55 1.79 -9.38
N ASP A 31 -12.53 1.33 -8.65
CA ASP A 31 -12.53 1.21 -7.19
C ASP A 31 -11.07 1.22 -6.65
N PRO A 32 -10.53 2.40 -6.33
CA PRO A 32 -9.17 2.51 -5.80
C PRO A 32 -8.97 1.75 -4.47
N ASN A 33 -10.01 1.52 -3.66
CA ASN A 33 -9.87 0.71 -2.45
C ASN A 33 -9.63 -0.76 -2.79
N THR A 34 -10.40 -1.32 -3.73
CA THR A 34 -10.15 -2.68 -4.24
C THR A 34 -8.77 -2.78 -4.89
N SER A 35 -8.32 -1.76 -5.62
CA SER A 35 -6.95 -1.70 -6.16
C SER A 35 -5.89 -1.84 -5.05
N ILE A 36 -5.97 -1.04 -3.99
CA ILE A 36 -5.04 -1.09 -2.85
C ILE A 36 -5.11 -2.46 -2.15
N MET A 37 -6.30 -3.04 -1.97
CA MET A 37 -6.44 -4.39 -1.39
C MET A 37 -5.70 -5.45 -2.22
N LYS A 38 -5.80 -5.39 -3.56
CA LYS A 38 -5.06 -6.31 -4.45
C LYS A 38 -3.55 -6.11 -4.38
N LEU A 39 -3.09 -4.86 -4.24
CA LEU A 39 -1.67 -4.56 -4.06
C LEU A 39 -1.11 -5.04 -2.73
N ARG A 40 -1.94 -5.05 -1.69
CA ARG A 40 -1.57 -5.67 -0.42
C ARG A 40 -1.43 -7.19 -0.56
N GLN A 41 -2.40 -7.87 -1.18
CA GLN A 41 -2.30 -9.32 -1.45
C GLN A 41 -1.05 -9.64 -2.27
N PHE A 42 -0.75 -8.81 -3.27
CA PHE A 42 0.47 -8.92 -4.07
C PHE A 42 1.74 -8.84 -3.22
N ALA A 43 1.81 -7.86 -2.30
CA ALA A 43 2.92 -7.66 -1.39
C ALA A 43 3.08 -8.81 -0.39
N GLU A 44 1.97 -9.36 0.12
CA GLU A 44 1.96 -10.52 1.03
C GLU A 44 2.54 -11.77 0.35
N ILE A 45 2.04 -12.11 -0.84
CA ILE A 45 2.54 -13.28 -1.60
C ILE A 45 4.01 -13.10 -1.98
N MET A 46 4.40 -11.90 -2.44
CA MET A 46 5.79 -11.65 -2.79
C MET A 46 6.73 -11.80 -1.58
N ALA A 47 6.34 -11.29 -0.40
CA ALA A 47 7.14 -11.46 0.82
C ALA A 47 7.26 -12.93 1.23
N GLN A 48 6.19 -13.73 1.11
CA GLN A 48 6.23 -15.17 1.37
C GLN A 48 7.15 -15.91 0.40
N LEU A 49 7.08 -15.58 -0.90
CA LEU A 49 7.97 -16.15 -1.91
C LEU A 49 9.43 -15.78 -1.66
N THR A 50 9.71 -14.53 -1.27
CA THR A 50 11.04 -14.11 -0.84
C THR A 50 11.51 -14.94 0.36
N ALA A 51 10.69 -15.07 1.41
CA ALA A 51 11.05 -15.85 2.58
C ALA A 51 11.33 -17.32 2.26
N ALA A 52 10.54 -17.92 1.35
CA ALA A 52 10.74 -19.30 0.93
C ALA A 52 12.05 -19.48 0.17
N LYS A 53 12.37 -18.58 -0.77
CA LYS A 53 13.67 -18.58 -1.47
C LYS A 53 14.85 -18.37 -0.53
N MET A 54 14.64 -17.58 0.52
CA MET A 54 15.65 -17.26 1.53
C MET A 54 15.66 -18.26 2.70
N ARG A 55 14.93 -19.38 2.62
CA ARG A 55 14.88 -20.46 3.64
C ARG A 55 14.41 -20.03 5.03
N VAL A 56 13.70 -18.91 5.15
CA VAL A 56 13.19 -18.37 6.42
C VAL A 56 11.66 -18.40 6.52
N TYR A 57 10.99 -19.04 5.55
CA TYR A 57 9.54 -19.15 5.55
C TYR A 57 9.05 -20.20 6.57
N THR A 58 7.93 -19.88 7.23
CA THR A 58 7.20 -20.79 8.12
C THR A 58 5.70 -20.65 7.89
N GLU A 59 4.96 -21.76 7.93
CA GLU A 59 3.51 -21.79 7.70
C GLU A 59 2.70 -21.01 8.75
N ASP A 60 3.24 -20.84 9.97
CA ASP A 60 2.59 -20.11 11.07
C ASP A 60 2.69 -18.57 10.98
N ASP A 61 3.34 -18.03 9.95
CA ASP A 61 3.51 -16.57 9.76
C ASP A 61 2.24 -15.88 9.22
N ASN A 62 1.07 -16.22 9.75
CA ASN A 62 -0.20 -15.55 9.43
C ASN A 62 -0.18 -14.03 9.68
N ARG A 63 0.84 -13.51 10.39
CA ARG A 63 1.08 -12.09 10.57
C ARG A 63 2.24 -11.64 9.66
N GLN A 64 1.92 -10.95 8.58
CA GLN A 64 2.91 -10.34 7.66
C GLN A 64 4.00 -9.52 8.39
N VAL A 65 3.67 -8.88 9.52
CA VAL A 65 4.64 -8.14 10.35
C VAL A 65 5.75 -9.05 10.89
N ALA A 66 5.41 -10.27 11.33
CA ALA A 66 6.38 -11.23 11.84
C ALA A 66 7.28 -11.73 10.71
N LEU A 67 6.71 -12.01 9.54
CA LEU A 67 7.45 -12.39 8.33
C LEU A 67 8.46 -11.32 7.90
N LEU A 68 8.06 -10.05 7.88
CA LEU A 68 8.95 -8.93 7.54
C LEU A 68 10.07 -8.75 8.58
N ALA A 69 9.77 -8.93 9.87
CA ALA A 69 10.78 -8.90 10.91
C ALA A 69 11.80 -10.04 10.75
N ARG A 70 11.35 -11.25 10.38
CA ARG A 70 12.24 -12.38 10.12
C ARG A 70 13.13 -12.17 8.88
N LEU A 71 12.55 -11.65 7.80
CA LEU A 71 13.33 -11.29 6.60
C LEU A 71 14.44 -10.27 6.90
N ARG A 72 14.22 -9.38 7.87
CA ARG A 72 15.26 -8.47 8.37
C ARG A 72 16.33 -9.22 9.17
N ASP A 73 15.89 -9.96 10.18
CA ASP A 73 16.77 -10.48 11.23
C ASP A 73 17.55 -11.73 10.80
N GLU A 74 16.94 -12.59 9.98
CA GLU A 74 17.51 -13.87 9.58
C GLU A 74 18.03 -13.86 8.12
N ALA A 75 17.34 -13.17 7.21
CA ALA A 75 17.72 -13.12 5.79
C ALA A 75 18.54 -11.88 5.40
N GLY A 76 18.69 -10.89 6.29
CA GLY A 76 19.53 -9.71 6.06
C GLY A 76 19.08 -8.82 4.90
N ILE A 77 17.77 -8.79 4.59
CA ILE A 77 17.22 -7.97 3.52
C ILE A 77 17.29 -6.49 3.88
N ASN A 78 17.63 -5.65 2.89
CA ASN A 78 17.69 -4.21 3.01
C ASN A 78 16.39 -3.61 3.59
N LYS A 79 16.55 -2.77 4.61
CA LYS A 79 15.43 -2.10 5.30
C LYS A 79 14.52 -1.32 4.34
N GLY A 80 15.06 -0.64 3.34
CA GLY A 80 14.28 0.13 2.37
C GLY A 80 13.26 -0.73 1.62
N VAL A 81 13.62 -1.97 1.28
CA VAL A 81 12.68 -2.93 0.66
C VAL A 81 11.57 -3.32 1.63
N LEU A 82 11.93 -3.60 2.89
CA LEU A 82 10.98 -3.96 3.93
C LEU A 82 10.02 -2.81 4.25
N ASP A 83 10.49 -1.56 4.20
CA ASP A 83 9.67 -0.37 4.37
C ASP A 83 8.62 -0.26 3.23
N LEU A 84 8.97 -0.61 1.99
CA LEU A 84 8.00 -0.68 0.88
C LEU A 84 6.90 -1.73 1.12
N PHE A 85 7.27 -2.94 1.57
CA PHE A 85 6.28 -3.96 1.98
C PHE A 85 5.38 -3.47 3.11
N HIS A 86 5.99 -2.82 4.11
CA HIS A 86 5.26 -2.29 5.26
C HIS A 86 4.27 -1.19 4.87
N ASN A 87 4.66 -0.30 3.93
CA ASN A 87 3.78 0.75 3.42
C ASN A 87 2.56 0.16 2.72
N LEU A 88 2.72 -0.83 1.84
CA LEU A 88 1.57 -1.49 1.18
C LEU A 88 0.65 -2.18 2.19
N ARG A 89 1.21 -2.79 3.25
CA ARG A 89 0.44 -3.39 4.34
C ARG A 89 -0.42 -2.35 5.07
N ILE A 90 0.17 -1.21 5.47
CA ILE A 90 -0.57 -0.17 6.19
C ILE A 90 -1.63 0.45 5.28
N SER A 91 -1.28 0.81 4.04
CA SER A 91 -2.22 1.37 3.07
C SER A 91 -3.40 0.43 2.83
N GLY A 92 -3.16 -0.87 2.66
CA GLY A 92 -4.22 -1.86 2.49
C GLY A 92 -5.10 -2.07 3.71
N ASN A 93 -4.56 -2.05 4.94
CA ASN A 93 -5.38 -2.07 6.15
C ASN A 93 -6.27 -0.82 6.24
N LYS A 94 -5.73 0.35 5.87
CA LYS A 94 -6.44 1.62 5.95
C LYS A 94 -7.56 1.72 4.91
N ALA A 95 -7.34 1.25 3.68
CA ALA A 95 -8.37 1.22 2.63
C ALA A 95 -9.62 0.41 3.05
N VAL A 96 -9.45 -0.63 3.86
CA VAL A 96 -10.58 -1.42 4.39
C VAL A 96 -11.39 -0.64 5.44
N HIS A 97 -10.75 0.26 6.20
CA HIS A 97 -11.39 1.00 7.28
C HIS A 97 -11.90 2.40 6.88
N ASN A 98 -11.35 2.98 5.81
CA ASN A 98 -11.67 4.33 5.36
C ASN A 98 -12.51 4.27 4.07
N LEU A 99 -13.81 4.59 4.14
CA LEU A 99 -14.75 4.58 3.01
C LEU A 99 -14.53 5.74 2.00
N LYS A 100 -13.33 6.31 1.92
CA LYS A 100 -13.00 7.42 1.00
C LYS A 100 -12.06 6.92 -0.09
N ASP A 101 -12.46 7.13 -1.33
CA ASP A 101 -11.67 6.81 -2.52
C ASP A 101 -10.51 7.81 -2.65
N ASP A 102 -9.30 7.34 -2.36
CA ASP A 102 -8.06 8.11 -2.48
C ASP A 102 -7.23 7.55 -3.66
N HIS A 103 -7.54 8.04 -4.87
CA HIS A 103 -6.80 7.67 -6.08
C HIS A 103 -5.31 8.04 -5.99
N GLY A 104 -4.94 9.07 -5.22
CA GLY A 104 -3.54 9.42 -4.96
C GLY A 104 -2.81 8.31 -4.20
N LEU A 105 -3.42 7.82 -3.11
CA LEU A 105 -2.90 6.69 -2.35
C LEU A 105 -2.84 5.40 -3.17
N ALA A 106 -3.86 5.14 -4.01
CA ALA A 106 -3.87 3.99 -4.91
C ALA A 106 -2.73 4.08 -5.95
N LEU A 107 -2.47 5.26 -6.51
CA LEU A 107 -1.40 5.47 -7.49
C LEU A 107 -0.03 5.30 -6.85
N THR A 108 0.20 5.89 -5.67
CA THR A 108 1.45 5.69 -4.92
C THR A 108 1.63 4.21 -4.56
N SER A 109 0.57 3.51 -4.17
CA SER A 109 0.62 2.07 -3.89
C SER A 109 0.97 1.25 -5.14
N LEU A 110 0.42 1.58 -6.32
CA LEU A 110 0.77 0.94 -7.60
C LEU A 110 2.26 1.13 -7.93
N LYS A 111 2.78 2.34 -7.78
CA LYS A 111 4.20 2.63 -8.01
C LYS A 111 5.10 1.85 -7.05
N ILE A 112 4.74 1.77 -5.77
CA ILE A 112 5.48 0.97 -4.78
C ILE A 112 5.49 -0.51 -5.16
N ALA A 113 4.34 -1.07 -5.54
CA ALA A 113 4.23 -2.46 -5.95
C ALA A 113 5.04 -2.75 -7.23
N HIS A 114 5.02 -1.84 -8.20
CA HIS A 114 5.84 -1.96 -9.41
C HIS A 114 7.34 -1.96 -9.09
N ARG A 115 7.78 -1.11 -8.17
CA ARG A 115 9.18 -1.08 -7.69
C ARG A 115 9.56 -2.39 -6.99
N LEU A 116 8.71 -2.89 -6.10
CA LEU A 116 8.89 -4.20 -5.47
C LEU A 116 8.95 -5.34 -6.50
N ALA A 117 8.13 -5.29 -7.54
CA ALA A 117 8.17 -6.23 -8.66
C ALA A 117 9.53 -6.23 -9.38
N ILE A 118 10.07 -5.04 -9.68
CA ILE A 118 11.38 -4.88 -10.32
C ILE A 118 12.49 -5.43 -9.42
N TRP A 119 12.46 -5.08 -8.14
CA TRP A 119 13.41 -5.59 -7.16
C TRP A 119 13.37 -7.12 -7.08
N TYR A 120 12.18 -7.71 -6.96
CA TYR A 120 12.02 -9.15 -6.90
C TYR A 120 12.54 -9.84 -8.18
N HIS A 121 12.25 -9.26 -9.36
CA HIS A 121 12.75 -9.78 -10.63
C HIS A 121 14.27 -9.70 -10.74
N ARG A 122 14.90 -8.60 -10.32
CA ARG A 122 16.37 -8.45 -10.34
C ARG A 122 17.06 -9.35 -9.30
N SER A 123 16.40 -9.62 -8.18
CA SER A 123 16.94 -10.43 -7.08
C SER A 123 16.89 -11.92 -7.39
N PHE A 124 15.77 -12.41 -7.95
CA PHE A 124 15.52 -13.85 -8.10
C PHE A 124 15.31 -14.30 -9.55
N GLY A 125 15.32 -13.37 -10.51
CA GLY A 125 15.12 -13.65 -11.93
C GLY A 125 16.42 -13.98 -12.66
N LYS A 126 16.26 -14.41 -13.92
CA LYS A 126 17.40 -14.73 -14.80
C LYS A 126 18.14 -13.46 -15.26
N ASP A 127 17.42 -12.34 -15.39
CA ASP A 127 17.97 -11.06 -15.84
C ASP A 127 18.16 -10.09 -14.67
N ARG A 128 19.38 -10.02 -14.17
CA ARG A 128 19.77 -9.20 -13.01
C ARG A 128 19.97 -7.72 -13.36
N GLN A 129 20.22 -7.42 -14.64
CA GLN A 129 20.36 -6.04 -15.14
C GLN A 129 19.10 -5.58 -15.88
N PHE A 130 17.97 -6.25 -15.61
CA PHE A 130 16.69 -5.95 -16.22
C PHE A 130 16.38 -4.45 -16.13
N THR A 131 16.15 -3.84 -17.30
CA THR A 131 15.74 -2.44 -17.40
C THR A 131 14.23 -2.39 -17.55
N PRO A 132 13.49 -2.00 -16.50
CA PRO A 132 12.05 -1.94 -16.56
C PRO A 132 11.59 -0.84 -17.51
N GLN A 133 10.41 -1.02 -18.10
CA GLN A 133 9.71 0.08 -18.74
C GLN A 133 9.30 1.11 -17.67
N PRO A 134 9.24 2.41 -18.02
CA PRO A 134 8.70 3.42 -17.13
C PRO A 134 7.28 3.06 -16.70
N PHE A 135 6.95 3.34 -15.44
CA PHE A 135 5.60 3.10 -14.92
C PHE A 135 4.56 3.86 -15.75
N SER A 136 3.55 3.14 -16.25
CA SER A 136 2.42 3.70 -16.98
C SER A 136 1.19 3.73 -16.07
N PRO A 137 0.66 4.92 -15.70
CA PRO A 137 -0.54 5.02 -14.88
C PRO A 137 -1.76 4.45 -15.63
N PRO A 138 -2.69 3.74 -14.95
CA PRO A 138 -3.96 3.35 -15.54
C PRO A 138 -4.84 4.57 -15.83
N SER A 139 -5.78 4.45 -16.78
CA SER A 139 -6.67 5.53 -17.19
C SER A 139 -7.52 6.06 -16.04
N ASP A 140 -7.74 7.37 -15.99
CA ASP A 140 -8.66 8.00 -15.04
C ASP A 140 -10.12 7.55 -15.28
N PRO A 141 -10.93 7.37 -14.22
CA PRO A 141 -12.32 6.95 -14.37
C PRO A 141 -13.17 8.02 -15.06
N THR A 142 -14.00 7.58 -16.01
CA THR A 142 -15.10 8.38 -16.54
C THR A 142 -16.34 8.04 -15.75
N ASP A 143 -16.90 8.99 -15.00
CA ASP A 143 -18.08 8.77 -14.16
C ASP A 143 -19.30 8.33 -14.99
N ALA A 144 -19.92 7.23 -14.59
CA ALA A 144 -21.27 6.89 -15.00
C ALA A 144 -22.25 7.88 -14.34
N THR A 145 -22.89 8.70 -15.16
CA THR A 145 -23.60 9.93 -14.74
C THR A 145 -24.86 9.68 -13.90
N SER A 146 -25.16 10.65 -13.02
CA SER A 146 -26.39 10.74 -12.20
C SER A 146 -27.70 10.61 -13.00
N ALA A 147 -27.64 10.78 -14.32
CA ALA A 147 -28.77 10.61 -15.24
C ALA A 147 -29.40 9.21 -15.18
N LEU A 148 -28.59 8.16 -14.96
CA LEU A 148 -29.10 6.78 -14.83
C LEU A 148 -29.84 6.58 -13.49
N HIS A 149 -29.40 7.24 -12.43
CA HIS A 149 -30.03 7.17 -11.11
C HIS A 149 -31.39 7.90 -11.08
N ASP A 150 -31.49 9.04 -11.78
CA ASP A 150 -32.75 9.78 -11.91
C ASP A 150 -33.80 9.01 -12.74
N GLU A 151 -33.36 8.22 -13.71
CA GLU A 151 -34.25 7.40 -14.54
C GLU A 151 -34.84 6.22 -13.75
N ILE A 152 -34.03 5.58 -12.90
CA ILE A 152 -34.49 4.52 -11.98
C ILE A 152 -35.56 5.05 -11.01
N ALA A 153 -35.33 6.23 -10.41
CA ALA A 153 -36.27 6.84 -9.47
C ALA A 153 -37.62 7.20 -10.13
N LYS A 154 -37.60 7.72 -11.36
CA LYS A 154 -38.82 8.06 -12.13
C LYS A 154 -39.64 6.83 -12.53
N LEU A 155 -38.98 5.71 -12.82
CA LEU A 155 -39.65 4.45 -13.16
C LEU A 155 -40.30 3.83 -11.92
N GLN A 156 -39.65 3.92 -10.76
CA GLN A 156 -40.19 3.45 -9.48
C GLN A 156 -41.44 4.23 -9.03
N ALA A 157 -41.46 5.56 -9.20
CA ALA A 157 -42.60 6.39 -8.83
C ALA A 157 -43.87 6.06 -9.64
N ARG A 158 -43.76 5.92 -10.96
CA ARG A 158 -44.89 5.54 -11.85
C ARG A 158 -45.47 4.16 -11.51
N LEU A 159 -44.61 3.23 -11.10
CA LEU A 159 -45.04 1.88 -10.75
C LEU A 159 -45.90 1.86 -9.47
N ASN A 160 -45.64 2.76 -8.52
CA ASN A 160 -46.35 2.83 -7.24
C ASN A 160 -47.75 3.45 -7.33
N GLU A 161 -48.02 4.31 -8.32
CA GLU A 161 -49.31 4.99 -8.48
C GLU A 161 -50.43 4.07 -9.03
N THR A 162 -50.08 2.91 -9.60
CA THR A 162 -51.01 2.09 -10.42
C THR A 162 -51.52 0.82 -9.72
N LEU A 163 -51.20 0.59 -8.44
CA LEU A 163 -51.43 -0.72 -7.80
C LEU A 163 -52.62 -0.76 -6.84
N THR A 164 -53.39 -1.85 -6.94
CA THR A 164 -54.50 -2.21 -6.02
C THR A 164 -54.03 -3.07 -4.84
N ALA A 165 -54.78 -3.12 -3.74
CA ALA A 165 -54.40 -3.86 -2.53
C ALA A 165 -54.11 -5.37 -2.73
N SER A 166 -54.84 -6.03 -3.64
CA SER A 166 -54.59 -7.44 -4.01
C SER A 166 -53.27 -7.61 -4.77
N GLN A 167 -52.96 -6.67 -5.68
CA GLN A 167 -51.67 -6.66 -6.40
C GLN A 167 -50.50 -6.36 -5.47
N VAL A 168 -50.71 -5.54 -4.43
CA VAL A 168 -49.70 -5.28 -3.38
C VAL A 168 -49.41 -6.56 -2.59
N ALA A 169 -50.43 -7.29 -2.16
CA ALA A 169 -50.24 -8.54 -1.41
C ALA A 169 -49.53 -9.63 -2.25
N GLN A 170 -49.91 -9.79 -3.53
CA GLN A 170 -49.23 -10.73 -4.43
C GLN A 170 -47.77 -10.33 -4.65
N ARG A 171 -47.49 -9.04 -4.89
CA ARG A 171 -46.12 -8.55 -5.05
C ARG A 171 -45.28 -8.70 -3.78
N GLN A 172 -45.87 -8.58 -2.60
CA GLN A 172 -45.16 -8.83 -1.34
C GLN A 172 -44.76 -10.31 -1.21
N ALA A 173 -45.66 -11.23 -1.54
CA ALA A 173 -45.35 -12.67 -1.54
C ALA A 173 -44.29 -13.02 -2.60
N ASP A 174 -44.41 -12.47 -3.82
CA ASP A 174 -43.44 -12.66 -4.89
C ASP A 174 -42.08 -12.06 -4.51
N HIS A 175 -42.07 -10.91 -3.82
CA HIS A 175 -40.86 -10.26 -3.34
C HIS A 175 -40.18 -11.09 -2.24
N GLU A 176 -40.93 -11.63 -1.28
CA GLU A 176 -40.37 -12.50 -0.23
C GLU A 176 -39.79 -13.79 -0.83
N ALA A 177 -40.50 -14.40 -1.79
CA ALA A 177 -39.99 -15.57 -2.51
C ALA A 177 -38.71 -15.23 -3.30
N ALA A 178 -38.66 -14.07 -3.96
CA ALA A 178 -37.47 -13.57 -4.64
C ALA A 178 -36.32 -13.35 -3.66
N LEU A 179 -36.56 -12.73 -2.51
CA LEU A 179 -35.54 -12.52 -1.46
C LEU A 179 -34.95 -13.84 -0.94
N ARG A 180 -35.77 -14.88 -0.78
CA ARG A 180 -35.30 -16.21 -0.37
C ARG A 180 -34.43 -16.86 -1.45
N LEU A 181 -34.83 -16.75 -2.71
CA LEU A 181 -34.04 -17.26 -3.83
C LEU A 181 -32.69 -16.54 -3.92
N THR A 182 -32.69 -15.20 -3.85
CA THR A 182 -31.45 -14.41 -3.88
C THR A 182 -30.55 -14.74 -2.70
N ALA A 183 -31.10 -14.97 -1.51
CA ALA A 183 -30.30 -15.35 -0.33
C ALA A 183 -29.65 -16.74 -0.49
N GLU A 184 -30.34 -17.70 -1.09
CA GLU A 184 -29.77 -19.03 -1.37
C GLU A 184 -28.71 -18.97 -2.48
N GLU A 185 -28.95 -18.15 -3.52
CA GLU A 185 -27.96 -17.88 -4.57
C GLU A 185 -26.71 -17.19 -4.01
N GLU A 186 -26.87 -16.18 -3.15
CA GLU A 186 -25.76 -15.53 -2.47
C GLU A 186 -25.00 -16.50 -1.56
N ARG A 187 -25.71 -17.34 -0.80
CA ARG A 187 -25.08 -18.35 0.06
C ARG A 187 -24.25 -19.35 -0.75
N SER A 188 -24.82 -19.91 -1.82
CA SER A 188 -24.10 -20.86 -2.68
C SER A 188 -22.91 -20.20 -3.38
N ARG A 189 -23.03 -18.92 -3.78
CA ARG A 189 -21.94 -18.13 -4.33
C ARG A 189 -20.82 -17.90 -3.32
N LEU A 190 -21.16 -17.57 -2.07
CA LEU A 190 -20.18 -17.39 -0.99
C LEU A 190 -19.46 -18.70 -0.65
N GLU A 191 -20.19 -19.81 -0.59
CA GLU A 191 -19.60 -21.14 -0.37
C GLU A 191 -18.62 -21.51 -1.50
N ALA A 192 -18.98 -21.25 -2.76
CA ALA A 192 -18.08 -21.47 -3.91
C ALA A 192 -16.83 -20.56 -3.86
N LEU A 193 -16.97 -19.29 -3.52
CA LEU A 193 -15.85 -18.36 -3.37
C LEU A 193 -14.91 -18.78 -2.25
N ASN A 194 -15.44 -19.26 -1.12
CA ASN A 194 -14.63 -19.77 -0.01
C ASN A 194 -13.85 -21.02 -0.42
N GLN A 195 -14.48 -21.98 -1.10
CA GLN A 195 -13.80 -23.17 -1.62
C GLN A 195 -12.69 -22.81 -2.62
N GLU A 196 -12.93 -21.83 -3.50
CA GLU A 196 -11.90 -21.35 -4.43
C GLU A 196 -10.73 -20.70 -3.68
N ALA A 197 -11.02 -19.89 -2.65
CA ALA A 197 -9.98 -19.25 -1.83
C ALA A 197 -9.15 -20.28 -1.05
N GLU A 198 -9.79 -21.29 -0.46
CA GLU A 198 -9.11 -22.40 0.22
C GLU A 198 -8.22 -23.19 -0.74
N ALA A 199 -8.71 -23.49 -1.94
CA ALA A 199 -7.93 -24.18 -2.97
C ALA A 199 -6.72 -23.35 -3.43
N GLN A 200 -6.89 -22.03 -3.62
CA GLN A 200 -5.79 -21.13 -3.97
C GLN A 200 -4.74 -21.05 -2.85
N ALA A 201 -5.17 -20.98 -1.59
CA ALA A 201 -4.28 -20.97 -0.43
C ALA A 201 -3.49 -22.28 -0.30
N ALA A 202 -4.15 -23.42 -0.46
CA ALA A 202 -3.50 -24.74 -0.45
C ALA A 202 -2.47 -24.86 -1.58
N GLN A 203 -2.80 -24.38 -2.78
CA GLN A 203 -1.87 -24.38 -3.92
C GLN A 203 -0.64 -23.50 -3.66
N LEU A 204 -0.82 -22.32 -3.08
CA LEU A 204 0.28 -21.42 -2.74
C LEU A 204 1.19 -22.04 -1.67
N ASN A 205 0.63 -22.61 -0.62
CA ASN A 205 1.41 -23.28 0.43
C ASN A 205 2.25 -24.43 -0.12
N ALA A 206 1.67 -25.25 -1.01
CA ALA A 206 2.42 -26.32 -1.68
C ALA A 206 3.57 -25.78 -2.56
N GLN A 207 3.38 -24.63 -3.22
CA GLN A 207 4.43 -23.97 -3.99
C GLN A 207 5.54 -23.43 -3.09
N LEU A 208 5.21 -22.79 -1.97
CA LEU A 208 6.17 -22.26 -1.02
C LEU A 208 7.02 -23.37 -0.39
N ALA A 209 6.39 -24.46 0.04
CA ALA A 209 7.09 -25.63 0.58
C ALA A 209 8.08 -26.23 -0.44
N LYS A 210 7.68 -26.31 -1.72
CA LYS A 210 8.57 -26.78 -2.78
C LYS A 210 9.76 -25.83 -2.99
N ILE A 211 9.51 -24.52 -3.08
CA ILE A 211 10.57 -23.51 -3.26
C ILE A 211 11.57 -23.58 -2.09
N GLN A 212 11.07 -23.73 -0.87
CA GLN A 212 11.92 -23.83 0.32
C GLN A 212 12.74 -25.11 0.33
N ALA A 213 12.15 -26.26 -0.01
CA ALA A 213 12.89 -27.52 -0.12
C ALA A 213 13.97 -27.46 -1.22
N ASP A 214 13.67 -26.88 -2.38
CA ASP A 214 14.63 -26.66 -3.46
C ASP A 214 15.77 -25.71 -3.01
N ALA A 215 15.43 -24.68 -2.22
CA ALA A 215 16.40 -23.76 -1.66
C ALA A 215 17.31 -24.46 -0.63
N GLU A 216 16.79 -25.26 0.29
CA GLU A 216 17.54 -25.95 1.35
C GLU A 216 18.65 -26.89 0.82
N VAL A 217 18.45 -27.47 -0.36
CA VAL A 217 19.43 -28.36 -1.01
C VAL A 217 20.62 -27.59 -1.60
N GLN A 218 20.49 -26.28 -1.84
CA GLN A 218 21.57 -25.46 -2.39
C GLN A 218 22.64 -25.19 -1.33
N ASP A 219 23.90 -25.00 -1.76
CA ASP A 219 25.00 -24.71 -0.84
C ASP A 219 24.91 -23.30 -0.22
N VAL A 220 25.74 -23.07 0.80
CA VAL A 220 25.78 -21.80 1.55
C VAL A 220 26.30 -20.64 0.69
N ALA A 221 27.21 -20.92 -0.27
CA ALA A 221 27.76 -19.89 -1.15
C ALA A 221 26.70 -19.34 -2.12
N HIS A 222 25.79 -20.19 -2.59
CA HIS A 222 24.64 -19.78 -3.40
C HIS A 222 23.67 -18.91 -2.61
N PHE A 223 23.45 -19.24 -1.33
CA PHE A 223 22.62 -18.44 -0.43
C PHE A 223 23.20 -17.04 -0.18
N ASP A 224 24.49 -16.94 0.16
CA ASP A 224 25.16 -15.64 0.37
C ASP A 224 25.14 -14.78 -0.89
N SER A 225 25.33 -15.40 -2.07
CA SER A 225 25.20 -14.72 -3.36
C SER A 225 23.80 -14.16 -3.57
N MET A 226 22.76 -14.93 -3.22
CA MET A 226 21.36 -14.52 -3.37
C MET A 226 21.01 -13.34 -2.45
N VAL A 227 21.46 -13.36 -1.19
CA VAL A 227 21.30 -12.24 -0.25
C VAL A 227 21.99 -10.98 -0.78
N SER A 228 23.22 -11.12 -1.25
CA SER A 228 23.99 -10.02 -1.83
C SER A 228 23.27 -9.41 -3.04
N GLU A 229 22.78 -10.26 -3.96
CA GLU A 229 22.04 -9.83 -5.15
C GLU A 229 20.74 -9.11 -4.78
N ALA A 230 19.99 -9.61 -3.79
CA ALA A 230 18.78 -8.96 -3.31
C ALA A 230 19.07 -7.56 -2.73
N ASN A 231 20.20 -7.40 -2.04
CA ASN A 231 20.62 -6.12 -1.48
C ASN A 231 21.17 -5.16 -2.54
N VAL A 232 21.91 -5.64 -3.55
CA VAL A 232 22.33 -4.83 -4.70
C VAL A 232 21.13 -4.36 -5.51
N ALA A 233 20.15 -5.24 -5.75
CA ALA A 233 18.91 -4.87 -6.41
C ALA A 233 18.13 -3.81 -5.63
N ALA A 234 18.25 -3.83 -4.30
CA ALA A 234 17.62 -2.82 -3.45
C ALA A 234 18.18 -1.42 -3.69
N GLU A 235 19.48 -1.26 -3.99
CA GLU A 235 20.10 0.05 -4.24
C GLU A 235 19.53 0.77 -5.47
N GLY A 236 18.91 0.05 -6.40
CA GLY A 236 18.31 0.61 -7.62
C GLY A 236 16.85 1.07 -7.47
N LEU A 237 16.32 1.13 -6.26
CA LEU A 237 14.90 1.46 -5.96
C LEU A 237 14.71 2.95 -5.58
N ASP A 238 15.20 3.91 -6.35
CA ASP A 238 15.08 5.34 -6.01
C ASP A 238 13.63 5.86 -6.15
N LEU A 239 12.90 6.05 -5.03
CA LEU A 239 11.61 6.76 -5.03
C LEU A 239 11.82 8.22 -5.41
N ASP A 240 10.93 8.77 -6.23
CA ASP A 240 10.96 10.21 -6.44
C ASP A 240 10.56 10.93 -5.14
N GLU A 241 10.98 12.18 -5.00
CA GLU A 241 10.78 12.96 -3.77
C GLU A 241 9.29 13.14 -3.44
N SER A 242 8.45 13.26 -4.48
CA SER A 242 7.01 13.41 -4.36
C SER A 242 6.34 12.15 -3.79
N ASP A 243 6.67 10.98 -4.31
CA ASP A 243 6.20 9.69 -3.82
C ASP A 243 6.68 9.43 -2.39
N THR A 244 7.93 9.82 -2.08
CA THR A 244 8.49 9.71 -0.73
C THR A 244 7.72 10.60 0.25
N ARG A 245 7.37 11.83 -0.15
CA ARG A 245 6.53 12.75 0.65
C ARG A 245 5.14 12.17 0.91
N ARG A 246 4.49 11.60 -0.10
CA ARG A 246 3.18 10.94 0.06
C ARG A 246 3.22 9.77 1.05
N ILE A 247 4.33 9.01 1.07
CA ILE A 247 4.55 7.95 2.08
C ILE A 247 4.64 8.56 3.48
N ILE A 248 5.40 9.64 3.65
CA ILE A 248 5.53 10.32 4.96
C ILE A 248 4.21 10.92 5.41
N ASP A 249 3.42 11.53 4.53
CA ASP A 249 2.09 12.03 4.86
C ASP A 249 1.18 10.93 5.39
N ALA A 250 1.24 9.73 4.78
CA ALA A 250 0.50 8.59 5.28
C ALA A 250 0.97 8.16 6.67
N GLN A 251 2.28 8.14 6.93
CA GLN A 251 2.86 7.79 8.23
C GLN A 251 2.48 8.82 9.32
N LEU A 252 2.59 10.11 9.03
CA LEU A 252 2.20 11.19 9.93
C LEU A 252 0.71 11.13 10.27
N ARG A 253 -0.16 10.89 9.28
CA ARG A 253 -1.59 10.64 9.50
C ARG A 253 -1.87 9.46 10.41
N ASN A 254 -1.09 8.39 10.29
CA ASN A 254 -1.24 7.23 11.18
C ASN A 254 -0.76 7.52 12.61
N ALA A 255 0.18 8.45 12.78
CA ALA A 255 0.63 8.95 14.08
C ALA A 255 -0.30 10.03 14.68
N GLY A 256 -1.41 10.37 14.02
CA GLY A 256 -2.41 11.33 14.51
C GLY A 256 -2.20 12.77 14.03
N TRP A 257 -1.34 13.00 13.05
CA TRP A 257 -1.10 14.32 12.47
C TRP A 257 -1.91 14.54 11.18
N GLU A 258 -2.47 15.72 10.99
CA GLU A 258 -2.98 16.17 9.69
C GLU A 258 -1.77 16.49 8.78
N ALA A 259 -1.56 15.65 7.77
CA ALA A 259 -0.46 15.75 6.81
C ALA A 259 -0.96 15.50 5.38
N ASP A 260 -0.61 16.41 4.48
CA ASP A 260 -0.90 16.37 3.05
C ASP A 260 0.07 17.35 2.38
N THR A 261 1.12 16.86 1.74
CA THR A 261 2.16 17.71 1.15
C THR A 261 1.62 18.66 0.09
N ASP A 262 0.61 18.24 -0.67
CA ASP A 262 0.07 19.03 -1.77
C ASP A 262 -0.72 20.23 -1.23
N ASN A 263 -1.47 20.02 -0.15
CA ASN A 263 -2.42 21.02 0.38
C ASN A 263 -1.95 21.70 1.68
N LEU A 264 -1.19 21.00 2.53
CA LEU A 264 -0.68 21.45 3.83
C LEU A 264 0.81 21.78 3.75
N ASN A 265 1.17 22.69 2.84
CA ASN A 265 2.54 23.21 2.71
C ASN A 265 2.61 24.72 2.99
N TYR A 266 3.78 25.18 3.41
CA TYR A 266 4.00 26.59 3.76
C TYR A 266 3.78 27.54 2.57
N LYS A 267 4.15 27.10 1.36
CA LYS A 267 4.00 27.89 0.12
C LYS A 267 2.54 28.13 -0.26
N ALA A 268 1.64 27.24 0.12
CA ALA A 268 0.18 27.37 0.02
C ALA A 268 -0.42 28.21 1.16
N ASP A 269 0.41 28.96 1.88
CA ASP A 269 0.05 29.83 3.00
C ASP A 269 -0.56 29.11 4.20
N VAL A 270 -0.32 27.80 4.33
CA VAL A 270 -0.79 27.03 5.49
C VAL A 270 0.06 27.38 6.72
N ARG A 271 -0.64 27.62 7.84
CA ARG A 271 -0.06 27.99 9.13
C ARG A 271 -0.66 27.13 10.25
N PRO A 272 0.01 27.07 11.42
CA PRO A 272 -0.48 26.34 12.59
C PRO A 272 -1.87 26.84 13.01
N GLN A 273 -2.74 25.93 13.43
CA GLN A 273 -4.11 26.22 13.80
C GLN A 273 -4.39 25.69 15.20
N GLN A 274 -4.99 26.50 16.07
CA GLN A 274 -5.35 26.09 17.42
C GLN A 274 -6.28 24.86 17.40
N GLY A 275 -5.99 23.86 18.22
CA GLY A 275 -6.77 22.63 18.33
C GLY A 275 -6.52 21.59 17.22
N LYS A 276 -5.52 21.80 16.34
CA LYS A 276 -5.12 20.83 15.32
C LYS A 276 -3.66 20.40 15.46
N ASN A 277 -3.40 19.14 15.15
CA ASN A 277 -2.04 18.59 15.07
C ASN A 277 -1.61 18.58 13.60
N LEU A 278 -0.95 19.65 13.14
CA LEU A 278 -0.59 19.81 11.72
C LEU A 278 0.87 19.45 11.46
N ALA A 279 1.13 18.68 10.40
CA ALA A 279 2.44 18.57 9.80
C ALA A 279 2.47 19.41 8.52
N ILE A 280 3.20 20.52 8.56
CA ILE A 280 3.25 21.48 7.45
C ILE A 280 4.54 21.28 6.67
N ALA A 281 4.41 21.00 5.37
CA ALA A 281 5.54 20.73 4.49
C ALA A 281 6.28 22.01 4.03
N GLU A 282 7.57 21.86 3.70
CA GLU A 282 8.45 22.90 3.14
C GLU A 282 8.56 24.19 3.99
N TRP A 283 8.62 24.03 5.31
CA TRP A 283 8.65 25.16 6.24
C TRP A 283 10.01 25.89 6.20
N PRO A 284 10.06 27.22 6.03
CA PRO A 284 11.31 27.94 5.91
C PRO A 284 12.10 27.92 7.22
N THR A 285 13.39 27.56 7.14
CA THR A 285 14.36 27.72 8.23
C THR A 285 15.61 28.43 7.73
N SER A 286 16.46 28.89 8.64
CA SER A 286 17.71 29.61 8.34
C SER A 286 18.78 28.76 7.66
N SER A 287 18.69 27.43 7.70
CA SER A 287 19.58 26.52 6.98
C SER A 287 18.96 25.98 5.67
N GLY A 288 17.78 26.46 5.27
CA GLY A 288 16.99 25.95 4.16
C GLY A 288 15.60 25.48 4.62
N PRO A 289 14.65 25.22 3.72
CA PRO A 289 13.34 24.71 4.11
C PRO A 289 13.48 23.33 4.76
N ALA A 290 12.82 23.12 5.90
CA ALA A 290 12.62 21.81 6.49
C ALA A 290 11.53 21.07 5.72
N ASP A 291 11.65 19.75 5.60
CA ASP A 291 10.70 18.95 4.83
C ASP A 291 9.32 18.94 5.47
N TYR A 292 9.25 18.79 6.80
CA TYR A 292 8.03 19.03 7.60
C TYR A 292 8.34 19.69 8.93
N VAL A 293 7.40 20.51 9.42
CA VAL A 293 7.37 20.98 10.80
C VAL A 293 6.04 20.57 11.43
N LEU A 294 6.12 19.99 12.63
CA LEU A 294 5.00 19.46 13.38
C LEU A 294 4.51 20.50 14.40
N PHE A 295 3.21 20.79 14.40
CA PHE A 295 2.56 21.76 15.28
C PHE A 295 1.38 21.17 16.06
N ILE A 296 1.41 21.27 17.39
CA ILE A 296 0.28 20.96 18.26
C ILE A 296 -0.41 22.29 18.57
N GLY A 297 -1.57 22.52 17.96
CA GLY A 297 -2.22 23.82 17.99
C GLY A 297 -1.33 24.89 17.32
N LEU A 298 -0.92 25.88 18.13
CA LEU A 298 -0.01 26.95 17.69
C LEU A 298 1.45 26.70 18.09
N LYS A 299 1.73 25.60 18.80
CA LYS A 299 3.06 25.30 19.35
C LYS A 299 3.80 24.34 18.43
N CYS A 300 5.01 24.73 18.04
CA CYS A 300 5.92 23.83 17.35
C CYS A 300 6.36 22.68 18.27
N SER A 301 6.22 21.45 17.78
CA SER A 301 6.60 20.24 18.49
C SER A 301 7.86 19.57 17.93
N GLY A 302 8.27 19.87 16.69
CA GLY A 302 9.47 19.29 16.09
C GLY A 302 9.57 19.54 14.58
N CYS A 303 10.71 19.17 13.99
CA CYS A 303 10.97 19.23 12.56
C CYS A 303 11.48 17.89 12.03
N LEU A 304 11.12 17.55 10.80
CA LEU A 304 11.51 16.32 10.11
C LEU A 304 12.28 16.67 8.84
N GLN A 305 13.32 15.89 8.56
CA GLN A 305 14.11 15.96 7.33
C GLN A 305 13.96 14.65 6.56
N LEU A 306 13.60 14.73 5.28
CA LEU A 306 13.48 13.62 4.36
C LEU A 306 14.87 13.04 4.07
N HIS A 307 15.01 11.73 4.26
CA HIS A 307 16.03 10.96 3.58
C HIS A 307 15.33 10.14 2.49
N VAL A 308 15.79 10.28 1.25
CA VAL A 308 15.35 9.40 0.16
C VAL A 308 15.62 7.97 0.60
N LEU A 309 14.58 7.13 0.57
CA LEU A 309 14.55 5.81 1.22
C LEU A 309 15.72 4.90 0.82
N ILE A 310 16.42 5.17 -0.30
CA ILE A 310 17.35 4.26 -0.96
C ILE A 310 18.55 5.03 -1.56
N ARG A 311 19.20 5.91 -0.79
CA ARG A 311 20.60 6.29 -1.07
C ARG A 311 21.51 5.87 0.07
N PRO A 312 22.58 5.10 -0.17
CA PRO A 312 23.64 4.94 0.81
C PRO A 312 24.50 6.20 0.76
N ASP A 313 24.10 7.29 1.41
CA ASP A 313 25.01 8.44 1.50
C ASP A 313 25.98 8.26 2.68
N HIS A 314 27.22 7.92 2.34
CA HIS A 314 28.39 7.97 3.21
C HIS A 314 28.79 9.39 3.65
N ARG A 315 28.02 10.42 3.32
CA ARG A 315 28.20 11.71 3.95
C ARG A 315 27.70 11.65 5.38
N ARG A 316 28.64 11.40 6.29
CA ARG A 316 28.62 11.94 7.66
C ARG A 316 28.45 13.45 7.55
N PHE A 317 27.23 13.93 7.36
CA PHE A 317 26.90 15.32 7.60
C PHE A 317 26.71 15.46 9.09
N GLY A 318 27.55 16.30 9.68
CA GLY A 318 27.40 16.70 11.07
C GLY A 318 25.95 17.11 11.30
N LEU A 319 25.43 16.72 12.46
CA LEU A 319 24.19 17.23 13.02
C LEU A 319 24.13 18.73 12.72
N ALA A 320 23.32 19.13 11.75
CA ALA A 320 23.09 20.54 11.50
C ALA A 320 22.39 21.04 12.77
N GLU A 321 23.06 21.91 13.54
CA GLU A 321 22.39 22.62 14.62
C GLU A 321 21.24 23.41 13.98
N PRO A 322 19.97 23.09 14.28
CA PRO A 322 18.85 23.76 13.66
C PRO A 322 18.68 25.15 14.29
N PRO A 323 18.61 26.25 13.53
CA PRO A 323 18.59 27.55 14.17
C PRO A 323 17.15 27.94 14.57
N TYR A 324 17.04 28.34 15.84
CA TYR A 324 16.01 29.12 16.52
C TYR A 324 14.61 29.22 15.85
N ILE A 325 13.74 28.25 16.12
CA ILE A 325 12.29 28.50 16.15
C ILE A 325 11.94 28.72 17.63
N PRO A 326 11.50 29.92 18.05
CA PRO A 326 11.17 30.16 19.45
C PRO A 326 10.10 29.16 19.94
N ASN A 327 10.39 28.45 21.04
CA ASN A 327 9.51 27.48 21.72
C ASN A 327 9.31 26.07 21.10
N CYS A 328 10.15 25.60 20.15
CA CYS A 328 10.16 24.16 19.81
C CYS A 328 10.94 23.35 20.85
N ALA A 329 10.36 22.27 21.37
CA ALA A 329 11.13 21.20 22.02
C ALA A 329 11.70 20.28 20.92
N TYR A 330 12.98 19.91 21.05
CA TYR A 330 13.72 19.23 19.98
C TYR A 330 13.70 17.71 20.16
N HIS A 331 12.93 17.02 19.33
CA HIS A 331 13.06 15.58 19.11
C HIS A 331 13.40 15.35 17.63
N ALA A 332 14.68 15.23 17.32
CA ALA A 332 15.12 14.82 15.99
C ALA A 332 14.75 13.34 15.81
N VAL A 333 13.62 13.05 15.16
CA VAL A 333 13.31 11.69 14.73
C VAL A 333 14.07 11.43 13.43
N THR A 334 15.33 11.01 13.57
CA THR A 334 16.24 10.75 12.44
C THR A 334 16.02 9.39 11.78
N SER A 335 14.88 8.72 11.96
CA SER A 335 14.64 7.45 11.28
C SER A 335 13.17 7.15 11.01
N LEU A 336 12.91 6.62 9.82
CA LEU A 336 11.65 6.01 9.35
C LEU A 336 11.21 4.75 10.16
N SER A 337 11.97 4.37 11.19
CA SER A 337 11.65 3.23 12.10
C SER A 337 11.24 3.66 13.51
N GLY A 338 11.00 4.95 13.74
CA GLY A 338 10.62 5.43 15.07
C GLY A 338 9.21 5.00 15.42
N ASP A 339 9.05 4.39 16.59
CA ASP A 339 7.78 4.28 17.28
C ASP A 339 7.21 5.71 17.48
N TRP A 340 6.28 6.12 16.61
CA TRP A 340 5.72 7.47 16.59
C TRP A 340 4.76 7.73 17.77
N THR A 341 4.53 6.70 18.59
CA THR A 341 3.72 6.71 19.81
C THR A 341 4.32 7.56 20.93
N GLY A 342 5.60 7.93 20.83
CA GLY A 342 6.30 8.79 21.80
C GLY A 342 6.31 10.28 21.46
N LEU A 343 5.72 10.71 20.34
CA LEU A 343 5.53 12.13 20.08
C LEU A 343 4.46 12.67 21.04
N PRO A 344 4.69 13.82 21.72
CA PRO A 344 3.69 14.39 22.60
C PRO A 344 2.41 14.60 21.80
N GLN A 345 1.37 13.85 22.12
CA GLN A 345 0.03 14.11 21.62
C GLN A 345 -0.56 15.13 22.60
N GLY A 346 -1.01 16.28 22.10
CA GLY A 346 -1.70 17.25 22.94
C GLY A 346 -2.95 16.62 23.55
N ASP A 347 -3.19 16.92 24.83
CA ASP A 347 -4.41 16.54 25.57
C ASP A 347 -5.71 16.97 24.87
#